data_AF-A0A944UWI8-F1
#
_entry.id   AF-A0A944UWI8-F1
#
_cell.length_a   1.000
_cell.length_b   1.000
_cell.length_c   1.000
_cell.angle_alpha   90.00
_cell.angle_beta   90.00
_cell.angle_gamma   90.00
#
_symmetry.space_group_name_H-M   'P 1'
#
loop_
_entity.id
_entity.type
_entity.pdbx_description
1 polymer ?
#
loop_
_entity_poly.entity_id
_entity_poly.type
_entity_poly.pdbx_seq_one_letter_code
_entity_poly.pdbx_strand_id
1 'polypeptide(L)' 'MVEHHANIVPWLILKDEIGIEIDYVDVDENFNLDLDDFNKKYDESVKVISFTHVSNITGQVFDLEKI' A
#
# COMPACT_ATOMS: atom_id res chain seq x y z
N MET A 1 0.01 5.61 -9.39
CA MET A 1 -0.33 4.27 -8.86
C MET A 1 0.90 3.40 -9.03
N VAL A 2 1.54 3.02 -7.92
CA VAL A 2 2.79 2.24 -7.95
C VAL A 2 2.53 0.74 -7.72
N GLU A 3 1.39 0.43 -7.12
CA GLU A 3 0.91 -0.94 -6.96
C GLU A 3 0.38 -1.52 -8.29
N HIS A 4 0.75 -2.77 -8.56
CA HIS A 4 0.23 -3.51 -9.69
C HIS A 4 -1.24 -3.89 -9.45
N HIS A 5 -2.07 -3.94 -10.50
CA HIS A 5 -3.50 -4.29 -10.35
C HIS A 5 -3.75 -5.61 -9.62
N ALA A 6 -2.84 -6.59 -9.79
CA ALA A 6 -2.94 -7.86 -9.06
C ALA A 6 -2.86 -7.71 -7.53
N ASN A 7 -2.26 -6.62 -7.03
CA ASN A 7 -2.16 -6.29 -5.61
C ASN A 7 -3.21 -5.27 -5.13
N ILE A 8 -4.16 -4.89 -5.99
CA ILE A 8 -5.25 -3.94 -5.66
C ILE A 8 -6.62 -4.63 -5.79
N VAL A 9 -6.86 -5.31 -6.91
CA VAL A 9 -8.17 -5.89 -7.24
C VAL A 9 -8.68 -6.87 -6.19
N PRO A 10 -7.86 -7.77 -5.60
CA PRO A 10 -8.35 -8.66 -4.55
C PRO A 10 -8.91 -7.92 -3.33
N TRP A 11 -8.29 -6.79 -2.94
CA TRP A 11 -8.77 -5.98 -1.82
C TRP A 11 -10.10 -5.31 -2.15
N LEU A 12 -10.25 -4.77 -3.37
CA LEU A 12 -11.53 -4.20 -3.82
C LEU A 12 -12.66 -5.24 -3.83
N ILE A 13 -12.37 -6.48 -4.24
CA ILE A 13 -13.34 -7.59 -4.15
C ILE A 13 -13.74 -7.83 -2.69
N LEU A 14 -12.77 -7.90 -1.75
CA LEU A 14 -13.09 -8.07 -0.33
C LEU A 14 -13.87 -6.88 0.26
N LYS A 15 -13.61 -5.67 -0.21
CA LYS A 15 -14.40 -4.49 0.16
C LYS A 15 -15.85 -4.64 -0.27
N ASP A 16 -16.09 -5.16 -1.48
CA ASP A 16 -17.45 -5.40 -1.98
C ASP A 16 -18.13 -6.62 -1.31
N GLU A 17 -17.38 -7.68 -0.98
CA GLU A 17 -17.92 -8.93 -0.43
C GLU A 17 -18.20 -8.87 1.08
N ILE A 18 -17.31 -8.25 1.86
CA ILE A 18 -17.37 -8.26 3.34
C ILE A 18 -17.24 -6.87 3.97
N GLY A 19 -17.12 -5.81 3.17
CA GLY A 19 -17.17 -4.43 3.67
C GLY A 19 -15.90 -3.95 4.36
N ILE A 20 -14.72 -4.47 3.99
CA ILE A 20 -13.46 -3.94 4.53
C ILE A 20 -13.23 -2.49 4.10
N GLU A 21 -12.58 -1.72 4.97
CA GLU A 21 -12.04 -0.41 4.61
C GLU A 21 -10.64 -0.57 4.00
N ILE A 22 -10.30 0.29 3.06
CA ILE A 22 -9.02 0.27 2.34
C ILE A 22 -8.50 1.70 2.32
N ASP A 23 -7.33 1.88 2.93
CA ASP A 23 -6.54 3.10 2.84
C ASP A 23 -5.33 2.88 1.94
N TYR A 24 -4.95 3.93 1.21
CA TYR A 24 -3.78 3.94 0.34
C TYR A 24 -2.69 4.79 0.99
N VAL A 25 -1.47 4.28 0.98
CA VAL A 25 -0.28 5.02 1.42
C VAL A 25 0.28 5.75 0.22
N ASP A 26 0.57 7.04 0.39
CA ASP A 26 1.11 7.87 -0.67
C ASP A 26 2.61 7.61 -0.91
N VAL A 27 3.11 8.17 -2.01
CA VAL A 27 4.54 8.16 -2.34
C VAL A 27 5.07 9.59 -2.40
N ASP A 28 6.33 9.76 -2.02
CA ASP A 28 7.02 11.03 -2.09
C ASP A 28 7.36 11.43 -3.55
N GLU A 29 7.95 12.61 -3.71
CA GLU A 29 8.39 13.14 -5.03
C GLU A 29 9.46 12.28 -5.73
N ASN A 30 10.14 11.40 -4.99
CA ASN A 30 11.11 10.43 -5.47
C ASN A 30 10.50 9.03 -5.65
N PHE A 31 9.17 8.93 -5.59
CA PHE A 31 8.37 7.70 -5.65
C PHE A 31 8.62 6.71 -4.50
N ASN A 32 9.34 7.09 -3.45
CA ASN A 32 9.49 6.24 -2.26
C ASN A 32 8.18 6.21 -1.45
N LEU A 33 8.02 5.19 -0.60
CA LEU A 33 6.91 5.15 0.35
C LEU A 33 6.98 6.35 1.30
N ASP A 34 5.87 7.09 1.41
CA ASP A 34 5.74 8.15 2.41
C ASP A 34 5.49 7.50 3.79
N LEU A 35 6.55 7.38 4.57
CA LEU A 35 6.49 6.79 5.91
C LEU A 35 5.73 7.68 6.91
N ASP A 36 5.68 8.99 6.70
CA ASP A 36 4.91 9.89 7.56
C ASP A 36 3.41 9.73 7.33
N ASP A 37 3.00 9.55 6.07
CA ASP A 37 1.62 9.21 5.71
C ASP A 37 1.23 7.81 6.21
N PHE A 38 2.11 6.82 6.01
CA PHE A 38 1.93 5.47 6.55
C PHE A 38 1.68 5.49 8.07
N ASN A 39 2.55 6.16 8.83
CA ASN A 39 2.47 6.21 10.30
C ASN A 39 1.20 6.92 10.79
N LYS A 40 0.60 7.82 10.01
CA LYS A 40 -0.68 8.46 10.35
C LYS A 40 -1.89 7.55 10.12
N LYS A 41 -1.80 6.65 9.15
CA LYS A 41 -2.86 5.70 8.76
C LYS A 41 -2.74 4.36 9.49
N TYR A 42 -1.57 4.06 10.05
CA TYR A 42 -1.35 2.86 10.82
C TYR A 42 -1.84 3.02 12.27
N ASP A 43 -2.90 2.27 12.61
CA ASP A 43 -3.44 2.17 13.96
C ASP A 43 -3.86 0.73 14.30
N GLU A 44 -4.48 0.55 15.47
CA GLU A 44 -4.94 -0.75 15.98
C GLU A 44 -6.09 -1.40 15.17
N SER A 45 -6.76 -0.63 14.32
CA SER A 45 -7.81 -1.12 13.43
C SER A 45 -7.23 -1.84 12.21
N VAL A 46 -6.02 -1.49 11.77
CA VAL A 46 -5.35 -2.08 10.61
C VAL A 46 -5.07 -3.57 10.84
N LYS A 47 -5.57 -4.42 9.94
CA LYS A 47 -5.41 -5.89 10.04
C LYS A 47 -4.42 -6.47 9.05
N VAL A 48 -4.28 -5.85 7.88
CA VAL A 48 -3.39 -6.30 6.81
C VAL A 48 -2.76 -5.09 6.15
N ILE A 49 -1.47 -5.21 5.85
CA ILE A 49 -0.69 -4.25 5.09
C ILE A 49 -0.20 -4.98 3.83
N SER A 50 -0.33 -4.32 2.68
CA SER A 50 0.05 -4.89 1.39
C SER A 50 0.87 -3.87 0.59
N PHE A 51 2.11 -4.23 0.28
CA PHE A 51 3.03 -3.41 -0.51
C PHE A 51 3.72 -4.25 -1.57
N THR A 52 3.95 -3.66 -2.74
CA THR A 52 4.92 -4.19 -3.70
C THR A 52 6.33 -3.97 -3.19
N HIS A 53 7.19 -4.99 -3.29
CA HIS A 53 8.62 -4.84 -2.95
C HIS A 53 9.39 -4.12 -4.07
N VAL A 54 9.02 -4.36 -5.32
CA VAL A 54 9.64 -3.70 -6.48
C VAL A 54 8.55 -3.20 -7.42
N SER A 55 8.60 -1.92 -7.79
CA SER A 55 7.66 -1.37 -8.76
C SER A 55 7.92 -1.93 -10.16
N ASN A 56 6.88 -2.45 -10.80
CA ASN A 56 6.93 -2.86 -12.21
C ASN A 56 6.85 -1.68 -13.19
N ILE A 57 6.62 -0.45 -12.69
CA ILE A 57 6.54 0.78 -13.50
C ILE A 57 7.86 1.54 -13.41
N THR A 58 8.32 1.85 -12.20
CA THR A 58 9.53 2.67 -11.98
C THR A 58 10.79 1.84 -11.78
N GLY A 59 10.68 0.54 -11.49
CA GLY A 59 11.82 -0.31 -11.11
C GLY A 59 12.34 -0.06 -9.70
N GLN A 60 11.71 0.83 -8.94
CA GLN A 60 12.10 1.18 -7.58
C GLN A 60 11.94 0.00 -6.63
N VAL A 61 12.94 -0.19 -5.78
CA VAL A 61 12.93 -1.17 -4.70
C VAL A 61 12.54 -0.45 -3.42
N PHE A 62 11.43 -0.86 -2.82
CA PHE A 62 10.94 -0.29 -1.57
C PHE A 62 11.65 -0.94 -0.38
N ASP A 63 12.13 -0.11 0.54
CA ASP A 63 12.77 -0.55 1.78
C ASP A 63 11.70 -0.93 2.81
N LEU A 64 11.19 -2.15 2.70
CA LEU A 64 10.11 -2.69 3.55
C LEU A 64 10.59 -3.10 4.94
N GLU A 65 11.90 -3.11 5.23
CA GLU A 65 12.40 -3.38 6.60
C GLU A 65 12.04 -2.25 7.58
N LYS A 66 11.65 -1.09 7.05
CA LYS A 66 11.24 0.09 7.82
C LYS A 66 9.76 0.09 8.22
N ILE A 67 9.00 -0.92 7.79
CA ILE A 67 7.56 -1.09 8.01
C ILE A 67 7.33 -2.25 8.97
#